data_AF-A0A451A9P2-F1
#
_entry.id   AF-A0A451A9P2-F1
#
_cell.length_a   1.000
_cell.length_b   1.000
_cell.length_c   1.000
_cell.angle_alpha   90.00
_cell.angle_beta   90.00
_cell.angle_gamma   90.00
#
_symmetry.space_group_name_H-M   'P 1'
#
loop_
_entity.id
_entity.type
_entity.pdbx_description
1 polymer ?
#
loop_
_entity_poly.entity_id
_entity_poly.type
_entity_poly.pdbx_seq_one_letter_code
_entity_poly.pdbx_strand_id
1 'polypeptide(L)'
;MPLTAKEWLQRIRALPLPRRFRIMNVCGGHERAITMAGLRAALPKNIELIPGPGCPVCICPREDVFTAIRIALEEKVTLVAFGDMLRVPVNAPKGEVRTLEEAKTLGADIRPIASPREAVRIASEARYRPVVFFAVGFETTIASVAAMLAEGAPDNLFVLLSGRRTWPAVEMLLASGDIGLDALIAPGHVSAVMGTV
;
A
#
# COMPACT_ATOMS: atom_id res chain seq x y z
N MET A 1 31.66 -15.93 1.95
CA MET A 1 30.60 -15.80 2.98
C MET A 1 29.92 -14.46 2.83
N PRO A 2 28.60 -14.37 2.97
CA PRO A 2 27.92 -13.08 3.02
C PRO A 2 28.40 -12.29 4.24
N LEU A 3 28.57 -10.98 4.07
CA LEU A 3 28.96 -10.08 5.15
C LEU A 3 27.83 -9.99 6.19
N THR A 4 28.21 -9.93 7.47
CA THR A 4 27.32 -9.66 8.58
C THR A 4 26.85 -8.19 8.58
N ALA A 5 25.74 -7.92 9.27
CA ALA A 5 25.24 -6.54 9.43
C ALA A 5 26.28 -5.61 10.09
N LYS A 6 27.08 -6.12 11.03
CA LYS A 6 28.15 -5.37 11.70
C LYS A 6 29.26 -4.99 10.72
N GLU A 7 29.68 -5.91 9.87
CA GLU A 7 30.69 -5.64 8.84
C GLU A 7 30.19 -4.64 7.81
N TRP A 8 28.92 -4.74 7.39
CA TRP A 8 28.31 -3.74 6.52
C TRP A 8 28.28 -2.35 7.14
N LEU A 9 27.89 -2.25 8.42
CA LEU A 9 27.85 -0.97 9.12
C LEU A 9 29.25 -0.35 9.25
N GLN A 10 30.28 -1.17 9.51
CA GLN A 10 31.67 -0.71 9.55
C GLN A 10 32.11 -0.16 8.19
N ARG A 11 31.78 -0.85 7.09
CA ARG A 11 32.07 -0.36 5.73
C ARG A 11 31.37 0.95 5.44
N ILE A 12 30.09 1.08 5.79
CA ILE A 12 29.33 2.32 5.60
C ILE A 12 29.97 3.48 6.39
N ARG A 13 30.40 3.24 7.63
CA ARG A 13 31.10 4.24 8.46
C ARG A 13 32.45 4.67 7.91
N ALA A 14 33.13 3.79 7.16
CA ALA A 14 34.42 4.07 6.55
C ALA A 14 34.31 4.82 5.21
N LEU A 15 33.09 5.00 4.66
CA LEU A 15 32.91 5.72 3.40
C LEU A 15 33.28 7.20 3.56
N PRO A 16 34.13 7.75 2.68
CA PRO A 16 34.47 9.17 2.68
C PRO A 16 33.30 9.96 2.05
N LEU A 17 32.28 10.24 2.85
CA LEU A 17 31.08 10.98 2.42
C LEU A 17 31.26 12.48 2.70
N PRO A 18 31.52 13.32 1.68
CA PRO A 18 31.89 14.73 1.87
C PRO A 18 30.70 15.64 2.21
N ARG A 19 29.47 15.18 1.96
CA ARG A 19 28.22 15.89 2.26
C ARG A 19 27.17 14.93 2.81
N ARG A 20 26.05 15.50 3.29
CA ARG A 20 24.88 14.69 3.68
C ARG A 20 24.36 13.93 2.45
N PHE A 21 24.20 12.62 2.61
CA PHE A 21 23.75 11.68 1.58
C PHE A 21 22.34 11.22 1.92
N ARG A 22 21.37 11.54 1.06
CA ARG A 22 19.94 11.39 1.32
C ARG A 22 19.40 10.23 0.48
N ILE A 23 18.86 9.22 1.14
CA ILE A 23 18.38 7.98 0.52
C ILE A 23 16.90 7.83 0.82
N MET A 24 16.07 7.71 -0.22
CA MET A 24 14.63 7.50 -0.08
C MET A 24 14.29 6.04 -0.26
N ASN A 25 13.37 5.53 0.56
CA ASN A 25 12.74 4.23 0.33
C ASN A 25 11.26 4.43 0.02
N VAL A 26 10.71 3.67 -0.93
CA VAL A 26 9.30 3.78 -1.35
C VAL A 26 8.55 2.48 -1.11
N CYS A 27 8.85 1.81 0.00
CA CYS A 27 8.21 0.56 0.40
C CYS A 27 7.98 0.55 1.91
N GLY A 28 6.71 0.42 2.34
CA GLY A 28 6.39 0.30 3.77
C GLY A 28 7.13 -0.87 4.46
N GLY A 29 7.43 -1.95 3.74
CA GLY A 29 8.24 -3.06 4.25
C GLY A 29 9.69 -2.68 4.56
N HIS A 30 10.31 -1.86 3.69
CA HIS A 30 11.63 -1.30 3.96
C HIS A 30 11.60 -0.33 5.13
N GLU A 31 10.60 0.55 5.18
CA GLU A 31 10.44 1.49 6.29
C GLU A 31 10.27 0.78 7.64
N ARG A 32 9.50 -0.32 7.67
CA ARG A 32 9.38 -1.19 8.84
C ARG A 32 10.72 -1.82 9.21
N ALA A 33 11.47 -2.35 8.26
CA ALA A 33 12.77 -2.95 8.52
C ALA A 33 13.79 -1.93 9.06
N ILE A 34 13.83 -0.73 8.46
CA ILE A 34 14.67 0.40 8.88
C ILE A 34 14.37 0.78 10.33
N THR A 35 13.08 0.89 10.68
CA THR A 35 12.63 1.28 12.01
C THR A 35 12.92 0.19 13.04
N MET A 36 12.55 -1.06 12.76
CA MET A 36 12.73 -2.19 13.69
C MET A 36 14.20 -2.49 13.98
N ALA A 37 15.08 -2.30 12.98
CA ALA A 37 16.52 -2.49 13.15
C ALA A 37 17.24 -1.24 13.72
N GLY A 38 16.52 -0.14 13.96
CA GLY A 38 17.12 1.10 14.47
C GLY A 38 18.15 1.72 13.52
N LEU A 39 18.04 1.49 12.21
CA LEU A 39 19.08 1.85 11.25
C LEU A 39 19.38 3.35 11.24
N ARG A 40 18.36 4.21 11.43
CA ARG A 40 18.55 5.67 11.50
C ARG A 40 19.46 6.11 12.65
N ALA A 41 19.49 5.37 13.75
CA ALA A 41 20.38 5.64 14.88
C ALA A 41 21.76 4.98 14.70
N ALA A 42 21.81 3.84 14.01
CA ALA A 42 23.05 3.09 13.80
C ALA A 42 23.96 3.71 12.72
N LEU A 43 23.35 4.26 11.66
CA LEU A 43 24.04 4.86 10.53
C LEU A 43 24.76 6.18 10.90
N PRO A 44 25.82 6.54 10.16
CA PRO A 44 26.46 7.85 10.28
C PRO A 44 25.46 9.02 10.16
N LYS A 45 25.67 10.11 10.91
CA LYS A 45 24.78 11.29 10.92
C LYS A 45 24.64 11.99 9.57
N ASN A 46 25.63 11.81 8.69
CA ASN A 46 25.62 12.32 7.32
C ASN A 46 24.85 11.43 6.35
N ILE A 47 24.25 10.30 6.77
CA ILE A 47 23.32 9.52 5.96
C ILE A 47 21.90 9.74 6.49
N GLU A 48 20.99 10.13 5.61
CA GLU A 48 19.58 10.33 5.93
C GLU A 48 18.71 9.31 5.18
N LEU A 49 17.87 8.58 5.91
CA LEU A 49 16.89 7.66 5.34
C LEU A 49 15.50 8.30 5.36
N ILE A 50 14.98 8.62 4.19
CA ILE A 50 13.72 9.34 3.96
C ILE A 50 12.62 8.32 3.60
N PRO A 51 11.47 8.35 4.28
CA PRO A 51 10.29 7.59 3.85
C PRO A 51 9.61 8.32 2.68
N GLY A 52 9.51 7.65 1.54
CA GLY A 52 8.71 8.10 0.40
C GLY A 52 7.28 7.56 0.43
N PRO A 53 6.48 7.78 -0.63
CA PRO A 53 5.07 7.37 -0.71
C PRO A 53 4.92 5.85 -0.95
N GLY A 54 5.43 5.02 -0.03
CA GLY A 54 5.48 3.56 -0.13
C GLY A 54 4.32 2.81 0.52
N CYS A 55 3.21 3.50 0.84
CA CYS A 55 2.03 2.94 1.49
C CYS A 55 0.79 3.20 0.62
N PRO A 56 0.25 2.20 -0.10
CA PRO A 56 -0.87 2.41 -1.04
C PRO A 56 -2.16 2.81 -0.32
N VAL A 57 -2.36 2.31 0.90
CA VAL A 57 -3.48 2.68 1.78
C VAL A 57 -3.44 4.17 2.14
N CYS A 58 -2.25 4.67 2.49
CA CYS A 58 -2.04 6.04 2.94
C CYS A 58 -2.23 7.07 1.82
N ILE A 59 -2.02 6.66 0.56
CA ILE A 59 -2.19 7.51 -0.62
C ILE A 59 -3.51 7.23 -1.38
N CYS A 60 -4.37 6.36 -0.85
CA CYS A 60 -5.69 6.12 -1.42
C CYS A 60 -6.48 7.43 -1.37
N PRO A 61 -7.10 7.89 -2.48
CA PRO A 61 -7.94 9.07 -2.45
C PRO A 61 -9.07 8.89 -1.46
N ARG A 62 -9.42 9.98 -0.79
CA ARG A 62 -10.52 9.99 0.16
C ARG A 62 -11.85 9.75 -0.55
N GLU A 63 -11.95 10.19 -1.80
CA GLU A 63 -13.09 10.02 -2.67
C GLU A 63 -13.38 8.53 -2.90
N ASP A 64 -12.35 7.71 -3.17
CA ASP A 64 -12.52 6.27 -3.39
C ASP A 64 -12.95 5.55 -2.10
N VAL A 65 -12.37 5.94 -0.96
CA VAL A 65 -12.78 5.39 0.36
C VAL A 65 -14.21 5.81 0.69
N PHE A 66 -14.58 7.06 0.41
CA PHE A 66 -15.94 7.56 0.61
C PHE A 66 -16.93 6.80 -0.28
N THR A 67 -16.60 6.58 -1.56
CA THR A 67 -17.39 5.74 -2.48
C THR A 67 -17.57 4.33 -1.93
N ALA A 68 -16.52 3.69 -1.40
CA ALA A 68 -16.62 2.37 -0.78
C ALA A 68 -17.56 2.35 0.44
N ILE A 69 -17.49 3.39 1.30
CA ILE A 69 -18.38 3.57 2.45
C ILE A 69 -19.84 3.69 1.99
N ARG A 70 -20.11 4.54 0.99
CA ARG A 70 -21.46 4.77 0.44
C ARG A 70 -22.03 3.50 -0.19
N ILE A 71 -21.25 2.80 -1.01
CA ILE A 71 -21.63 1.49 -1.57
C ILE A 71 -22.01 0.51 -0.45
N ALA A 72 -21.23 0.41 0.61
CA ALA A 72 -21.51 -0.54 1.69
C ALA A 72 -22.75 -0.20 2.52
N LEU A 73 -23.12 1.09 2.62
CA LEU A 73 -24.26 1.55 3.41
C LEU A 73 -25.58 1.61 2.61
N GLU A 74 -25.51 1.95 1.32
CA GLU A 74 -26.68 2.21 0.50
C GLU A 74 -27.10 1.00 -0.33
N GLU A 75 -26.14 0.18 -0.74
CA GLU A 75 -26.39 -0.96 -1.62
C GLU A 75 -26.48 -2.27 -0.83
N LYS A 76 -27.28 -3.21 -1.32
CA LYS A 76 -27.39 -4.56 -0.74
C LYS A 76 -26.23 -5.45 -1.17
N VAL A 77 -25.00 -5.06 -0.82
CA VAL A 77 -23.76 -5.75 -1.22
C VAL A 77 -22.94 -6.21 -0.03
N THR A 78 -22.07 -7.19 -0.23
CA THR A 78 -20.98 -7.49 0.71
C THR A 78 -19.74 -6.76 0.23
N LEU A 79 -19.25 -5.78 0.99
CA LEU A 79 -17.99 -5.11 0.65
C LEU A 79 -16.83 -5.90 1.26
N VAL A 80 -15.82 -6.22 0.46
CA VAL A 80 -14.57 -6.82 0.92
C VAL A 80 -13.41 -5.88 0.67
N ALA A 81 -12.50 -5.77 1.63
CA ALA A 81 -11.32 -4.92 1.55
C ALA A 81 -10.19 -5.50 2.41
N PHE A 82 -8.94 -5.11 2.16
CA PHE A 82 -7.85 -5.44 3.06
C PHE A 82 -8.07 -4.83 4.45
N GLY A 83 -7.62 -5.51 5.50
CA GLY A 83 -7.93 -5.13 6.89
C GLY A 83 -7.43 -3.74 7.28
N ASP A 84 -6.33 -3.28 6.70
CA ASP A 84 -5.76 -1.94 6.89
C ASP A 84 -6.66 -0.83 6.32
N MET A 85 -7.38 -1.10 5.22
CA MET A 85 -8.33 -0.15 4.63
C MET A 85 -9.53 0.14 5.51
N LEU A 86 -9.88 -0.75 6.45
CA LEU A 86 -11.10 -0.58 7.26
C LEU A 86 -11.07 0.70 8.13
N ARG A 87 -9.87 1.14 8.50
CA ARG A 87 -9.64 2.25 9.44
C ARG A 87 -9.23 3.55 8.77
N VAL A 88 -9.18 3.59 7.44
CA VAL A 88 -8.78 4.79 6.71
C VAL A 88 -9.88 5.85 6.83
N PRO A 89 -9.60 7.03 7.41
CA PRO A 89 -10.61 8.06 7.59
C PRO A 89 -10.78 8.90 6.33
N VAL A 90 -12.02 9.31 6.07
CA VAL A 90 -12.37 10.36 5.11
C VAL A 90 -12.85 11.62 5.81
N ASN A 91 -12.75 12.75 5.11
CA ASN A 91 -13.36 13.98 5.57
C ASN A 91 -14.85 13.90 5.31
N ALA A 92 -15.65 13.80 6.37
CA ALA A 92 -17.11 13.89 6.30
C ALA A 92 -17.64 14.87 7.36
N PRO A 93 -18.81 15.49 7.14
CA PRO A 93 -19.51 16.28 8.14
C PRO A 93 -19.62 15.56 9.50
N LYS A 94 -19.78 16.34 10.56
CA LYS A 94 -19.90 15.77 11.91
C LYS A 94 -21.17 14.93 11.99
N GLY A 95 -21.03 13.66 12.39
CA GLY A 95 -22.14 12.71 12.49
C GLY A 95 -22.30 11.79 11.29
N GLU A 96 -21.52 11.99 10.23
CA GLU A 96 -21.44 11.04 9.11
C GLU A 96 -20.34 9.99 9.32
N VAL A 97 -20.52 8.86 8.64
CA VAL A 97 -19.58 7.73 8.64
C VAL A 97 -18.30 8.12 7.90
N ARG A 98 -17.16 7.93 8.56
CA ARG A 98 -15.83 8.33 8.10
C ARG A 98 -14.91 7.17 7.79
N THR A 99 -15.26 5.96 8.20
CA THR A 99 -14.47 4.75 7.96
C THR A 99 -15.36 3.58 7.58
N LEU A 100 -14.77 2.57 6.94
CA LEU A 100 -15.46 1.30 6.70
C LEU A 100 -15.75 0.55 8.01
N GLU A 101 -14.92 0.71 9.05
CA GLU A 101 -15.17 0.13 10.38
C GLU A 101 -16.41 0.74 11.05
N GLU A 102 -16.62 2.05 10.91
CA GLU A 102 -17.84 2.73 11.34
C GLU A 102 -19.06 2.27 10.53
N ALA A 103 -18.95 2.17 9.20
CA ALA A 103 -20.03 1.66 8.34
C ALA A 103 -20.45 0.24 8.75
N LYS A 104 -19.47 -0.62 9.05
CA LYS A 104 -19.69 -1.99 9.53
C LYS A 104 -20.46 -2.00 10.85
N THR A 105 -20.13 -1.08 11.76
CA THR A 105 -20.79 -0.94 13.07
C THR A 105 -22.27 -0.52 12.91
N LEU A 106 -22.59 0.22 11.84
CA LEU A 106 -23.98 0.56 11.47
C LEU A 106 -24.72 -0.55 10.71
N GLY A 107 -24.13 -1.73 10.55
CA GLY A 107 -24.79 -2.90 9.96
C GLY A 107 -24.45 -3.19 8.50
N ALA A 108 -23.53 -2.43 7.88
CA ALA A 108 -23.01 -2.77 6.56
C ALA A 108 -22.27 -4.12 6.60
N ASP A 109 -22.48 -4.99 5.60
CA ASP A 109 -21.76 -6.26 5.49
C ASP A 109 -20.36 -6.02 4.91
N ILE A 110 -19.42 -5.69 5.78
CA ILE A 110 -18.02 -5.41 5.43
C ILE A 110 -17.11 -6.50 6.02
N ARG A 111 -16.36 -7.18 5.15
CA ARG A 111 -15.49 -8.29 5.55
C ARG A 111 -14.02 -7.98 5.20
N PRO A 112 -13.11 -7.96 6.19
CA PRO A 112 -11.70 -7.85 5.91
C PRO A 112 -11.24 -9.15 5.22
N ILE A 113 -10.39 -9.01 4.20
CA ILE A 113 -9.78 -10.14 3.49
C ILE A 113 -8.26 -10.06 3.56
N ALA A 114 -7.60 -11.21 3.50
CA ALA A 114 -6.15 -11.31 3.45
C ALA A 114 -5.60 -11.42 2.02
N SER A 115 -6.44 -11.77 1.05
CA SER A 115 -6.03 -11.95 -0.36
C SER A 115 -7.20 -11.79 -1.33
N PRO A 116 -6.95 -11.46 -2.61
CA PRO A 116 -8.00 -11.44 -3.65
C PRO A 116 -8.75 -12.77 -3.80
N ARG A 117 -8.08 -13.92 -3.58
CA ARG A 117 -8.73 -15.25 -3.62
C ARG A 117 -9.84 -15.41 -2.59
N GLU A 118 -9.72 -14.72 -1.47
CA GLU A 118 -10.79 -14.71 -0.47
C GLU A 118 -12.02 -13.93 -0.93
N ALA A 119 -11.85 -12.88 -1.74
CA ALA A 119 -12.97 -12.20 -2.39
C ALA A 119 -13.74 -13.14 -3.34
N VAL A 120 -13.03 -13.97 -4.13
CA VAL A 120 -13.63 -15.01 -4.97
C VAL A 120 -14.40 -16.01 -4.13
N ARG A 121 -13.79 -16.53 -3.06
CA ARG A 121 -14.44 -17.48 -2.16
C ARG A 121 -15.73 -16.90 -1.57
N ILE A 122 -15.68 -15.67 -1.08
CA ILE A 122 -16.84 -14.97 -0.51
C ILE A 122 -17.93 -14.77 -1.58
N ALA A 123 -17.57 -14.40 -2.81
CA ALA A 123 -18.51 -14.24 -3.91
C ALA A 123 -19.18 -15.55 -4.32
N SER A 124 -18.43 -16.65 -4.40
CA SER A 124 -18.97 -17.98 -4.71
C SER A 124 -19.91 -18.53 -3.63
N GLU A 125 -19.66 -18.20 -2.36
CA GLU A 125 -20.52 -18.58 -1.22
C GLU A 125 -21.75 -17.67 -1.08
N ALA A 126 -21.70 -16.45 -1.64
CA ALA A 126 -22.78 -15.48 -1.56
C ALA A 126 -23.94 -15.88 -2.50
N ARG A 127 -25.00 -16.45 -1.92
CA ARG A 127 -26.25 -16.78 -2.64
C ARG A 127 -26.95 -15.51 -3.16
N TYR A 128 -26.65 -15.11 -4.40
CA TYR A 128 -27.25 -14.00 -5.15
C TYR A 128 -26.97 -12.57 -4.65
N ARG A 129 -26.09 -12.40 -3.64
CA ARG A 129 -25.67 -11.07 -3.19
C ARG A 129 -24.43 -10.61 -3.97
N PRO A 130 -24.41 -9.39 -4.54
CA PRO A 130 -23.19 -8.84 -5.12
C PRO A 130 -22.10 -8.67 -4.06
N VAL A 131 -20.87 -8.99 -4.44
CA VAL A 131 -19.67 -8.76 -3.64
C VAL A 131 -18.85 -7.69 -4.33
N VAL A 132 -18.50 -6.63 -3.59
CA VAL A 132 -17.67 -5.54 -4.10
C VAL A 132 -16.31 -5.61 -3.42
N PHE A 133 -15.27 -5.91 -4.17
CA PHE A 133 -13.90 -5.84 -3.70
C PHE A 133 -13.32 -4.44 -3.90
N PHE A 134 -13.13 -3.71 -2.81
CA PHE A 134 -12.38 -2.46 -2.81
C PHE A 134 -10.87 -2.75 -2.86
N ALA A 135 -10.33 -2.77 -4.08
CA ALA A 135 -8.96 -3.15 -4.38
C ALA A 135 -8.04 -1.93 -4.37
N VAL A 136 -7.32 -1.75 -3.26
CA VAL A 136 -6.30 -0.72 -3.06
C VAL A 136 -4.92 -1.37 -3.03
N GLY A 137 -3.96 -0.83 -3.77
CA GLY A 137 -2.62 -1.40 -3.78
C GLY A 137 -1.71 -0.87 -4.89
N PHE A 138 -0.44 -1.23 -4.78
CA PHE A 138 0.56 -1.04 -5.84
C PHE A 138 0.58 -2.22 -6.79
N GLU A 139 1.54 -2.24 -7.71
CA GLU A 139 1.71 -3.25 -8.76
C GLU A 139 1.65 -4.69 -8.22
N THR A 140 2.22 -4.94 -7.04
CA THR A 140 2.18 -6.25 -6.36
C THR A 140 0.76 -6.74 -6.08
N THR A 141 -0.08 -5.85 -5.55
CA THR A 141 -1.46 -6.19 -5.22
C THR A 141 -2.27 -6.26 -6.49
N ILE A 142 -2.12 -5.29 -7.40
CA ILE A 142 -2.91 -5.23 -8.63
C ILE A 142 -2.60 -6.41 -9.55
N ALA A 143 -1.36 -6.91 -9.58
CA ALA A 143 -1.03 -8.16 -10.28
C ALA A 143 -1.84 -9.35 -9.76
N SER A 144 -1.99 -9.50 -8.44
CA SER A 144 -2.80 -10.57 -7.84
C SER A 144 -4.30 -10.40 -8.11
N VAL A 145 -4.80 -9.16 -8.19
CA VAL A 145 -6.19 -8.86 -8.59
C VAL A 145 -6.41 -9.20 -10.07
N ALA A 146 -5.46 -8.84 -10.94
CA ALA A 146 -5.53 -9.16 -12.36
C ALA A 146 -5.50 -10.67 -12.60
N ALA A 147 -4.64 -11.41 -11.90
CA ALA A 147 -4.60 -12.87 -11.96
C ALA A 147 -5.94 -13.49 -11.51
N MET A 148 -6.52 -13.01 -10.40
CA MET A 148 -7.84 -13.43 -9.92
C MET A 148 -8.93 -13.24 -10.97
N LEU A 149 -8.92 -12.12 -11.69
CA LEU A 149 -9.88 -11.86 -12.78
C LEU A 149 -9.64 -12.78 -13.98
N ALA A 150 -8.38 -12.99 -14.37
CA ALA A 150 -8.00 -13.84 -15.50
C ALA A 150 -8.28 -15.33 -15.26
N GLU A 151 -8.24 -15.79 -14.00
CA GLU A 151 -8.58 -17.16 -13.60
C GLU A 151 -10.10 -17.45 -13.63
N GLY A 152 -10.95 -16.42 -13.80
CA GLY A 152 -12.41 -16.55 -13.86
C GLY A 152 -13.09 -16.19 -12.53
N ALA A 153 -13.33 -14.90 -12.34
CA ALA A 153 -14.10 -14.40 -11.19
C ALA A 153 -15.60 -14.70 -11.34
N PRO A 154 -16.33 -14.97 -10.23
CA PRO A 154 -17.79 -15.10 -10.25
C PRO A 154 -18.48 -13.84 -10.79
N ASP A 155 -19.60 -14.00 -11.50
CA ASP A 155 -20.35 -12.88 -12.11
C ASP A 155 -20.87 -11.84 -11.10
N ASN A 156 -21.01 -12.24 -9.83
CA ASN A 156 -21.43 -11.36 -8.75
C ASN A 156 -20.25 -10.67 -8.04
N LEU A 157 -19.00 -10.85 -8.48
CA LEU A 157 -17.82 -10.19 -7.94
C LEU A 157 -17.47 -8.94 -8.77
N PHE A 158 -17.66 -7.78 -8.17
CA PHE A 158 -17.31 -6.47 -8.74
C PHE A 158 -16.03 -5.95 -8.08
N VAL A 159 -15.21 -5.21 -8.83
CA VAL A 159 -13.98 -4.60 -8.31
C VAL A 159 -14.09 -3.09 -8.35
N LEU A 160 -14.05 -2.46 -7.17
CA LEU A 160 -13.81 -1.03 -7.04
C LEU A 160 -12.30 -0.82 -6.98
N LEU A 161 -11.69 -0.47 -8.12
CA LEU A 161 -10.24 -0.38 -8.27
C LEU A 161 -9.71 1.01 -7.87
N SER A 162 -8.87 1.06 -6.83
CA SER A 162 -8.02 2.23 -6.53
C SER A 162 -6.54 1.81 -6.48
N GLY A 163 -6.10 1.15 -7.55
CA GLY A 163 -4.69 0.81 -7.75
C GLY A 163 -3.84 2.04 -8.03
N ARG A 164 -2.57 2.03 -7.60
CA ARG A 164 -1.59 3.09 -7.90
C ARG A 164 -0.32 2.48 -8.47
N ARG A 165 0.41 3.26 -9.26
CA ARG A 165 1.71 2.88 -9.79
C ARG A 165 2.78 3.58 -8.97
N THR A 166 3.78 2.82 -8.52
CA THR A 166 4.85 3.34 -7.67
C THR A 166 5.78 4.25 -8.48
N TRP A 167 6.16 3.83 -9.70
CA TRP A 167 7.16 4.57 -10.49
C TRP A 167 6.71 5.97 -10.92
N PRO A 168 5.49 6.20 -11.44
CA PRO A 168 5.03 7.55 -11.75
C PRO A 168 5.04 8.50 -10.55
N ALA A 169 4.76 7.99 -9.34
CA ALA A 169 4.85 8.79 -8.12
C ALA A 169 6.30 9.18 -7.80
N VAL A 170 7.25 8.25 -7.98
CA VAL A 170 8.69 8.52 -7.82
C VAL A 170 9.19 9.49 -8.88
N GLU A 171 8.85 9.26 -10.15
CA GLU A 171 9.24 10.11 -11.27
C GLU A 171 8.76 11.55 -11.09
N MET A 172 7.50 11.74 -10.68
CA MET A 172 6.95 13.06 -10.35
C MET A 172 7.72 13.73 -9.20
N LEU A 173 8.11 12.98 -8.16
CA LEU A 173 8.94 13.51 -7.07
C LEU A 173 10.31 13.94 -7.59
N LEU A 174 10.97 13.10 -8.40
CA LEU A 174 12.28 13.39 -9.00
C LEU A 174 12.23 14.58 -9.97
N ALA A 175 11.12 14.76 -10.71
CA ALA A 175 10.93 15.85 -11.65
C ALA A 175 10.59 17.19 -10.98
N SER A 176 10.12 17.18 -9.73
CA SER A 176 9.66 18.39 -9.03
C SER A 176 10.79 19.33 -8.55
N GLY A 177 12.05 19.03 -8.88
CA GLY A 177 13.22 19.90 -8.66
C GLY A 177 14.20 19.36 -7.63
N ASP A 178 14.91 20.25 -6.93
CA ASP A 178 15.97 19.90 -5.99
C ASP A 178 15.39 19.39 -4.65
N ILE A 179 14.77 18.21 -4.69
CA ILE A 179 14.39 17.42 -3.50
C ILE A 179 15.61 17.05 -2.65
N GLY A 180 16.83 17.31 -3.12
CA GLY A 180 18.09 16.98 -2.46
C GLY A 180 18.21 15.49 -2.19
N LEU A 181 17.77 14.64 -3.12
CA LEU A 181 17.82 13.19 -3.01
C LEU A 181 19.00 12.64 -3.80
N ASP A 182 19.79 11.74 -3.19
CA ASP A 182 20.99 11.17 -3.80
C ASP A 182 20.80 9.74 -4.29
N ALA A 183 19.89 9.00 -3.66
CA ALA A 183 19.63 7.61 -4.01
C ALA A 183 18.21 7.17 -3.67
N LEU A 184 17.76 6.14 -4.36
CA LEU A 184 16.50 5.45 -4.12
C LEU A 184 16.75 3.98 -3.80
N ILE A 185 16.08 3.46 -2.77
CA ILE A 185 15.96 2.03 -2.52
C ILE A 185 14.66 1.59 -3.18
N ALA A 186 14.79 0.97 -4.35
CA ALA A 186 13.67 0.47 -5.14
C ALA A 186 12.85 -0.58 -4.35
N PRO A 187 11.52 -0.61 -4.51
CA PRO A 187 10.63 -1.51 -3.80
C PRO A 187 10.74 -2.94 -4.33
N GLY A 188 11.40 -3.84 -3.60
CA GLY A 188 11.73 -5.18 -4.08
C GLY A 188 10.55 -6.00 -4.63
N HIS A 189 9.41 -6.05 -3.92
CA HIS A 189 8.23 -6.77 -4.41
C HIS A 189 7.63 -6.15 -5.68
N VAL A 190 7.63 -4.82 -5.80
CA VAL A 190 7.15 -4.14 -7.01
C VAL A 190 8.09 -4.40 -8.17
N SER A 191 9.42 -4.39 -7.95
CA SER A 191 10.41 -4.77 -8.95
C SER A 191 10.27 -6.24 -9.40
N ALA A 192 9.79 -7.14 -8.54
CA ALA A 192 9.49 -8.51 -8.95
C ALA A 192 8.34 -8.61 -9.97
N VAL A 193 7.42 -7.62 -9.98
CA VAL A 193 6.32 -7.54 -10.94
C VAL A 193 6.70 -6.75 -12.19
N MET A 194 7.35 -5.60 -12.00
CA MET A 194 7.65 -4.65 -13.07
C MET A 194 9.00 -4.89 -13.76
N GLY A 195 9.85 -5.72 -13.17
CA GLY A 195 11.26 -5.87 -13.57
C GLY A 195 12.17 -4.81 -12.94
N THR A 196 13.41 -4.77 -13.42
CA THR A 196 14.38 -3.74 -13.03
C THR A 196 13.91 -2.38 -13.54
N VAL A 197 13.70 -1.46 -12.61
CA VAL A 197 13.37 -0.04 -12.85
C VAL A 197 14.63 0.81 -12.89
#